data_AF-A0A7Y0N3V1-F1
#
_entry.id   AF-A0A7Y0N3V1-F1
#
_cell.length_a   1.000
_cell.length_b   1.000
_cell.length_c   1.000
_cell.angle_alpha   90.00
_cell.angle_beta   90.00
_cell.angle_gamma   90.00
#
_symmetry.space_group_name_H-M   'P 1'
#
loop_
_entity.id
_entity.type
_entity.pdbx_description
1 polymer ?
#
loop_
_entity_poly.entity_id
_entity_poly.type
_entity_poly.pdbx_seq_one_letter_code
_entity_poly.pdbx_strand_id
1 'polypeptide(L)'
;TDVAVERDGKGRIISAKDNEGRDVTHSGMIKMSKSKNNGIDPQEMVDKYGADTVRLFMMFASPADMTLEWQESGVEGANRFLKRVWKLVKEHAEKGAAEAVDTAALSGEQKALRRDVHKTIAKVTDDIARRQTFNTAIAAIMELMNKLAKAP
;
A
#
# COMPACT_ATOMS: atom_id res chain seq x y z
N THR A 1 -2.94 -10.48 23.54
CA THR A 1 -2.89 -9.58 24.71
C THR A 1 -2.59 -8.22 24.19
N ASP A 2 -3.51 -7.27 24.35
CA ASP A 2 -3.24 -5.90 23.94
C ASP A 2 -2.15 -5.31 24.85
N VAL A 3 -1.22 -4.59 24.23
CA VAL A 3 -0.12 -3.91 24.92
C VAL A 3 -0.19 -2.43 24.56
N ALA A 4 -0.35 -1.59 25.57
CA ALA A 4 -0.28 -0.14 25.43
C ALA A 4 1.19 0.27 25.35
N VAL A 5 1.56 0.98 24.29
CA VAL A 5 2.95 1.38 24.01
C VAL A 5 3.07 2.90 24.04
N GLU A 6 3.98 3.42 24.85
CA GLU A 6 4.33 4.84 24.89
C GLU A 6 5.58 5.11 24.05
N ARG A 7 5.59 6.23 23.31
CA ARG A 7 6.68 6.58 22.40
C ARG A 7 7.18 8.00 22.65
N ASP A 8 8.47 8.22 22.43
CA ASP A 8 9.08 9.55 22.46
C ASP A 8 8.72 10.39 21.21
N GLY A 9 9.16 11.65 21.18
CA GLY A 9 8.98 12.55 20.03
C GLY A 9 9.70 12.13 18.74
N LYS A 10 10.52 11.06 18.79
CA LYS A 10 11.17 10.43 17.63
C LYS A 10 10.53 9.07 17.28
N GLY A 11 9.44 8.70 17.94
CA GLY A 11 8.69 7.46 17.72
C GLY A 11 9.29 6.21 18.37
N ARG A 12 10.34 6.35 19.19
CA ARG A 12 10.98 5.21 19.90
C ARG A 12 10.14 4.80 21.09
N ILE A 13 10.01 3.49 21.32
CA ILE A 13 9.25 2.95 22.44
C ILE A 13 10.02 3.22 23.74
N ILE A 14 9.38 3.89 24.69
CA ILE A 14 9.95 4.23 26.00
C ILE A 14 9.35 3.40 27.13
N SER A 15 8.10 2.99 27.00
CA SER A 15 7.42 2.13 27.96
C SER A 15 6.36 1.29 27.25
N ALA A 16 6.07 0.10 27.78
CA ALA A 16 4.98 -0.74 27.30
C ALA A 16 4.34 -1.48 28.48
N LYS A 17 3.02 -1.52 28.53
CA LYS A 17 2.24 -2.18 29.59
C LYS A 17 1.16 -3.08 29.01
N ASP A 18 0.91 -4.22 29.62
CA ASP A 18 -0.22 -5.08 29.26
C ASP A 18 -1.53 -4.61 29.90
N ASN A 19 -2.64 -5.28 29.58
CA ASN A 19 -3.97 -4.98 30.10
C ASN A 19 -4.11 -5.13 31.63
N GLU A 20 -3.15 -5.78 32.30
CA GLU A 20 -3.10 -5.93 33.76
C GLU A 20 -2.15 -4.88 34.40
N GLY A 21 -1.55 -3.99 33.61
CA GLY A 21 -0.65 -2.94 34.06
C GLY A 21 0.80 -3.39 34.27
N ARG A 22 1.14 -4.64 33.94
CA ARG A 22 2.50 -5.18 34.08
C ARG A 22 3.42 -4.60 33.01
N ASP A 23 4.67 -4.33 33.38
CA ASP A 23 5.67 -3.84 32.44
C ASP A 23 6.06 -4.90 31.41
N VAL A 24 6.08 -4.51 30.14
CA VAL A 24 6.45 -5.34 29.00
C VAL A 24 7.78 -4.86 28.43
N THR A 25 8.77 -5.74 28.34
CA THR A 25 10.06 -5.42 27.72
C THR A 25 9.99 -5.54 26.21
N HIS A 26 10.20 -4.43 25.50
CA HIS A 26 10.26 -4.42 24.04
C HIS A 26 11.58 -5.02 23.53
N SER A 27 11.51 -6.20 22.88
CA SER A 27 12.69 -6.93 22.36
C SER A 27 13.10 -6.56 20.93
N GLY A 28 12.56 -5.46 20.38
CA GLY A 28 12.76 -5.09 18.98
C GLY A 28 11.88 -5.87 18.02
N MET A 29 12.04 -5.62 16.71
CA MET A 29 11.36 -6.42 15.69
C MET A 29 12.07 -7.75 15.50
N ILE A 30 11.31 -8.82 15.69
CA ILE A 30 11.80 -10.20 15.65
C ILE A 30 10.81 -11.05 14.86
N LYS A 31 11.30 -12.16 14.29
CA LYS A 31 10.48 -13.15 13.58
C LYS A 31 9.22 -13.50 14.37
N MET A 32 8.06 -13.46 13.70
CA MET A 32 6.78 -13.92 14.25
C MET A 32 6.83 -15.41 14.57
N SER A 33 6.42 -15.81 15.78
CA SER A 33 6.36 -17.22 16.19
C SER A 33 5.40 -17.43 17.36
N LYS A 34 4.81 -18.64 17.45
CA LYS A 34 3.90 -19.00 18.54
C LYS A 34 4.57 -18.89 19.93
N SER A 35 5.83 -19.30 20.06
CA SER A 35 6.57 -19.24 21.33
C SER A 35 6.82 -17.81 21.84
N LYS A 36 6.79 -16.81 20.94
CA LYS A 36 6.99 -15.39 21.27
C LYS A 36 5.68 -14.61 21.40
N ASN A 37 4.54 -15.25 21.10
CA ASN A 37 3.22 -14.63 21.13
C ASN A 37 3.14 -13.27 20.39
N ASN A 38 3.89 -13.13 19.29
CA ASN A 38 4.01 -11.91 18.50
C ASN A 38 3.46 -12.08 17.07
N GLY A 39 2.72 -13.16 16.84
CA GLY A 39 2.00 -13.35 15.58
C GLY A 39 0.81 -12.40 15.52
N ILE A 40 0.61 -11.81 14.35
CA ILE A 40 -0.57 -10.98 14.07
C ILE A 40 -1.54 -11.85 13.29
N ASP A 41 -2.78 -11.93 13.76
CA ASP A 41 -3.82 -12.68 13.06
C ASP A 41 -4.22 -11.92 11.78
N PRO A 42 -4.00 -12.49 10.58
CA PRO A 42 -4.43 -11.84 9.35
C PRO A 42 -5.94 -11.67 9.27
N GLN A 43 -6.74 -12.50 9.96
CA GLN A 43 -8.19 -12.41 9.92
C GLN A 43 -8.71 -11.08 10.49
N GLU A 44 -8.14 -10.63 11.61
CA GLU A 44 -8.49 -9.32 12.20
C GLU A 44 -8.26 -8.17 11.22
N MET A 45 -7.18 -8.25 10.44
CA MET A 45 -6.83 -7.23 9.44
C MET A 45 -7.72 -7.30 8.21
N VAL A 46 -8.09 -8.50 7.78
CA VAL A 46 -9.05 -8.71 6.70
C VAL A 46 -10.43 -8.18 7.09
N ASP A 47 -10.88 -8.45 8.32
CA ASP A 47 -12.18 -7.98 8.82
C ASP A 47 -12.21 -6.44 8.93
N LYS A 48 -11.09 -5.82 9.35
CA LYS A 48 -10.98 -4.37 9.52
C LYS A 48 -10.78 -3.60 8.20
N TYR A 49 -9.97 -4.12 7.29
CA TYR A 49 -9.53 -3.38 6.09
C TYR A 49 -9.87 -4.02 4.75
N GLY A 50 -10.36 -5.26 4.75
CA GLY A 50 -10.62 -6.06 3.56
C GLY A 50 -9.37 -6.75 3.00
N ALA A 51 -9.59 -7.87 2.32
CA ALA A 51 -8.51 -8.71 1.78
C ALA A 51 -7.57 -7.97 0.82
N ASP A 52 -8.10 -7.09 -0.03
CA ASP A 52 -7.29 -6.34 -1.00
C ASP A 52 -6.31 -5.38 -0.33
N THR A 53 -6.73 -4.74 0.77
CA THR A 53 -5.83 -3.87 1.54
C THR A 53 -4.64 -4.67 2.08
N VAL A 54 -4.92 -5.83 2.70
CA VAL A 54 -3.89 -6.67 3.31
C VAL A 54 -2.93 -7.21 2.23
N ARG A 55 -3.47 -7.73 1.12
CA ARG A 55 -2.66 -8.23 0.00
C ARG A 55 -1.78 -7.14 -0.60
N LEU A 56 -2.34 -5.96 -0.81
CA LEU A 56 -1.58 -4.84 -1.37
C LEU A 56 -0.47 -4.39 -0.42
N PHE A 57 -0.76 -4.28 0.88
CA PHE A 57 0.25 -3.96 1.88
C PHE A 57 1.39 -4.97 1.88
N MET A 58 1.08 -6.27 1.90
CA MET A 58 2.10 -7.33 1.92
C MET A 58 3.02 -7.28 0.69
N MET A 59 2.46 -7.00 -0.50
CA MET A 59 3.25 -6.90 -1.74
C MET A 59 4.00 -5.57 -1.88
N PHE A 60 3.63 -4.54 -1.13
CA PHE A 60 4.22 -3.22 -1.21
C PHE A 60 5.29 -2.95 -0.14
N ALA A 61 5.12 -3.51 1.06
CA ALA A 61 5.94 -3.17 2.23
C ALA A 61 7.41 -3.57 2.09
N SER A 62 7.72 -4.64 1.36
CA SER A 62 9.09 -5.13 1.15
C SER A 62 9.19 -5.95 -0.14
N PRO A 63 10.36 -6.04 -0.78
CA PRO A 63 10.61 -7.07 -1.80
C PRO A 63 10.32 -8.48 -1.27
N ALA A 64 9.94 -9.40 -2.17
CA ALA A 64 9.48 -10.74 -1.79
C ALA A 64 10.56 -11.61 -1.10
N ASP A 65 11.84 -11.33 -1.37
CA ASP A 65 13.02 -12.02 -0.83
C ASP A 65 13.60 -11.35 0.42
N MET A 66 13.05 -10.19 0.83
CA MET A 66 13.51 -9.41 1.97
C MET A 66 12.59 -9.56 3.17
N THR A 67 13.10 -9.22 4.36
CA THR A 67 12.27 -9.20 5.57
C THR A 67 11.17 -8.16 5.45
N LEU A 68 9.95 -8.54 5.79
CA LEU A 68 8.81 -7.63 5.92
C LEU A 68 8.63 -7.25 7.38
N GLU A 69 8.68 -5.95 7.63
CA GLU A 69 8.35 -5.36 8.92
C GLU A 69 6.86 -5.03 8.95
N TRP A 70 6.12 -5.67 9.86
CA TRP A 70 4.69 -5.41 9.97
C TRP A 70 4.45 -4.07 10.67
N GLN A 71 3.75 -3.15 9.99
CA GLN A 71 3.31 -1.87 10.54
C GLN A 71 1.87 -1.59 10.11
N GLU A 72 0.96 -1.47 11.08
CA GLU A 72 -0.46 -1.21 10.81
C GLU A 72 -0.68 0.12 10.07
N SER A 73 0.15 1.13 10.32
CA SER A 73 0.14 2.40 9.57
C SER A 73 0.38 2.20 8.06
N GLY A 74 1.15 1.16 7.68
CA GLY A 74 1.35 0.76 6.29
C GLY A 74 0.09 0.14 5.67
N VAL A 75 -0.64 -0.67 6.46
CA VAL A 75 -1.94 -1.24 6.06
C VAL A 75 -2.96 -0.12 5.81
N GLU A 76 -3.02 0.88 6.70
CA GLU A 76 -3.86 2.06 6.49
C GLU A 76 -3.48 2.84 5.24
N GLY A 77 -2.17 2.94 4.95
CA GLY A 77 -1.66 3.57 3.73
C GLY A 77 -2.19 2.88 2.47
N ALA A 78 -2.14 1.54 2.43
CA ALA A 78 -2.71 0.74 1.36
C ALA A 78 -4.23 0.94 1.23
N ASN A 79 -4.95 0.97 2.37
CA ASN A 79 -6.40 1.22 2.37
C ASN A 79 -6.75 2.60 1.79
N ARG A 80 -6.01 3.64 2.20
CA ARG A 80 -6.19 5.00 1.66
C ARG A 80 -5.91 5.05 0.16
N PHE A 81 -4.92 4.31 -0.33
CA PHE A 81 -4.64 4.22 -1.76
C PHE A 81 -5.81 3.58 -2.53
N LEU A 82 -6.33 2.44 -2.07
CA LEU A 82 -7.49 1.78 -2.71
C LEU A 82 -8.73 2.69 -2.71
N LYS A 83 -8.98 3.42 -1.63
CA LYS A 83 -10.04 4.45 -1.57
C LYS A 83 -9.86 5.56 -2.61
N ARG A 84 -8.62 5.99 -2.90
CA ARG A 84 -8.34 6.97 -3.96
C ARG A 84 -8.60 6.41 -5.35
N VAL A 85 -8.22 5.14 -5.60
CA VAL A 85 -8.54 4.45 -6.87
C VAL A 85 -10.06 4.37 -7.05
N TRP A 86 -10.77 3.88 -6.04
CA TRP A 86 -12.24 3.79 -6.04
C TRP A 86 -12.89 5.14 -6.33
N LYS A 87 -12.46 6.20 -5.63
CA LYS A 87 -12.97 7.55 -5.82
C LYS A 87 -12.77 8.03 -7.26
N LEU A 88 -11.56 7.90 -7.81
CA LEU A 88 -11.24 8.36 -9.17
C LEU A 88 -12.08 7.63 -10.23
N VAL A 89 -12.23 6.30 -10.10
CA VAL A 89 -13.05 5.50 -11.02
C VAL A 89 -14.53 5.90 -10.92
N LYS A 90 -15.05 6.09 -9.71
CA LYS A 90 -16.44 6.54 -9.50
C LYS A 90 -16.69 7.91 -10.12
N GLU A 91 -15.83 8.90 -9.83
CA GLU A 91 -15.93 10.26 -10.36
C GLU A 91 -15.83 10.28 -11.90
N HIS A 92 -15.01 9.40 -12.49
CA HIS A 92 -14.94 9.25 -13.94
C HIS A 92 -16.23 8.62 -14.50
N ALA A 93 -16.72 7.54 -13.92
CA ALA A 93 -17.91 6.83 -14.38
C ALA A 93 -19.19 7.67 -14.28
N GLU A 94 -19.29 8.56 -13.29
CA GLU A 94 -20.41 9.50 -13.11
C GLU A 94 -20.52 10.51 -14.27
N LYS A 95 -19.46 10.74 -15.04
CA LYS A 95 -19.48 11.60 -16.25
C LYS A 95 -20.07 10.91 -17.48
N GLY A 96 -20.44 9.63 -17.37
CA GLY A 96 -20.95 8.82 -18.47
C GLY A 96 -19.88 7.95 -19.13
N ALA A 97 -20.27 7.26 -20.20
CA ALA A 97 -19.36 6.38 -20.92
C ALA A 97 -18.25 7.18 -21.62
N ALA A 98 -17.00 6.70 -21.50
CA ALA A 98 -15.88 7.28 -22.22
C ALA A 98 -15.99 7.00 -23.73
N GLU A 99 -15.77 8.02 -24.54
CA GLU A 99 -15.70 7.89 -26.00
C GLU A 99 -14.38 7.21 -26.44
N ALA A 100 -14.38 6.68 -27.66
CA ALA A 100 -13.16 6.16 -28.26
C ALA A 100 -12.12 7.28 -28.44
N VAL A 101 -10.89 7.02 -27.99
CA VAL A 101 -9.81 8.02 -28.05
C VAL A 101 -9.25 8.13 -29.47
N ASP A 102 -9.41 9.30 -30.11
CA ASP A 102 -8.64 9.63 -31.32
C ASP A 102 -7.19 10.01 -30.95
N THR A 103 -6.29 9.06 -31.18
CA THR A 103 -4.86 9.26 -30.86
C THR A 103 -4.16 10.30 -31.73
N ALA A 104 -4.69 10.63 -32.91
CA ALA A 104 -4.10 11.64 -33.80
C ALA A 104 -4.36 13.08 -33.28
N ALA A 105 -5.53 13.30 -32.68
CA ALA A 105 -5.99 14.61 -32.21
C ALA A 105 -5.54 14.99 -30.79
N LEU A 106 -4.70 14.17 -30.13
CA LEU A 106 -4.27 14.45 -28.75
C LEU A 106 -3.37 15.70 -28.65
N SER A 107 -3.63 16.52 -27.65
CA SER A 107 -2.78 17.63 -27.23
C SER A 107 -1.41 17.14 -26.73
N GLY A 108 -0.45 18.07 -26.57
CA GLY A 108 0.86 17.75 -26.01
C GLY A 108 0.79 17.11 -24.62
N GLU A 109 -0.06 17.66 -23.75
CA GLU A 109 -0.27 17.16 -22.38
C GLU A 109 -0.95 15.79 -22.37
N GLN A 110 -1.97 15.59 -23.21
CA GLN A 110 -2.64 14.29 -23.34
C GLN A 110 -1.69 13.21 -23.87
N LYS A 111 -0.84 13.55 -24.87
CA LYS A 111 0.21 12.64 -25.37
C LYS A 111 1.22 12.29 -24.27
N ALA A 112 1.60 13.27 -23.44
CA ALA A 112 2.52 13.04 -22.33
C ALA A 112 1.92 12.10 -21.28
N LEU A 113 0.69 12.34 -20.83
CA LEU A 113 0.00 11.47 -19.88
C LEU A 113 -0.22 10.06 -20.44
N ARG A 114 -0.63 9.94 -21.72
CA ARG A 114 -0.79 8.65 -22.38
C ARG A 114 0.55 7.90 -22.46
N ARG A 115 1.65 8.59 -22.76
CA ARG A 115 2.99 7.97 -22.73
C ARG A 115 3.35 7.48 -21.33
N ASP A 116 3.02 8.23 -20.29
CA ASP A 116 3.25 7.81 -18.91
C ASP A 116 2.46 6.54 -18.56
N VAL A 117 1.20 6.43 -19.00
CA VAL A 117 0.41 5.18 -18.87
C VAL A 117 1.15 4.00 -19.51
N HIS A 118 1.61 4.14 -20.75
CA HIS A 118 2.29 3.06 -21.47
C HIS A 118 3.66 2.71 -20.86
N LYS A 119 4.40 3.69 -20.36
CA LYS A 119 5.64 3.47 -19.61
C LYS A 119 5.38 2.71 -18.31
N THR A 120 4.32 3.06 -17.58
CA THR A 120 3.93 2.34 -16.35
C THR A 120 3.53 0.90 -16.68
N ILE A 121 2.78 0.65 -17.77
CA ILE A 121 2.46 -0.71 -18.22
C ILE A 121 3.75 -1.50 -18.45
N ALA A 122 4.67 -1.00 -19.27
CA ALA A 122 5.92 -1.68 -19.56
C ALA A 122 6.75 -1.96 -18.29
N LYS A 123 6.85 -0.98 -17.38
CA LYS A 123 7.55 -1.13 -16.11
C LYS A 123 6.91 -2.18 -15.21
N VAL A 124 5.59 -2.14 -15.05
CA VAL A 124 4.85 -3.10 -14.20
C VAL A 124 4.97 -4.51 -14.77
N THR A 125 4.87 -4.68 -16.09
CA THR A 125 5.10 -5.97 -16.76
C THR A 125 6.49 -6.52 -16.43
N ASP A 126 7.53 -5.71 -16.56
CA ASP A 126 8.91 -6.11 -16.29
C ASP A 126 9.15 -6.42 -14.80
N ASP A 127 8.64 -5.56 -13.92
CA ASP A 127 8.77 -5.70 -12.46
C ASP A 127 8.09 -6.97 -11.95
N ILE A 128 6.92 -7.35 -12.50
CA ILE A 128 6.20 -8.57 -12.12
C ILE A 128 6.84 -9.81 -12.75
N ALA A 129 7.04 -9.81 -14.07
CA ALA A 129 7.38 -11.04 -14.80
C ALA A 129 8.86 -11.41 -14.72
N ARG A 130 9.77 -10.43 -14.74
CA ARG A 130 11.22 -10.67 -14.80
C ARG A 130 11.91 -10.40 -13.48
N ARG A 131 11.60 -9.27 -12.83
CA ARG A 131 12.33 -8.81 -11.63
C ARG A 131 11.75 -9.34 -10.33
N GLN A 132 10.46 -9.71 -10.33
CA GLN A 132 9.70 -10.11 -9.14
C GLN A 132 9.75 -9.04 -8.02
N THR A 133 9.88 -7.76 -8.39
CA THR A 133 9.91 -6.61 -7.47
C THR A 133 8.54 -5.95 -7.41
N PHE A 134 7.58 -6.60 -6.74
CA PHE A 134 6.18 -6.17 -6.68
C PHE A 134 5.98 -4.80 -6.05
N ASN A 135 6.80 -4.47 -5.05
CA ASN A 135 6.78 -3.18 -4.38
C ASN A 135 7.06 -2.02 -5.36
N THR A 136 8.00 -2.20 -6.29
CA THR A 136 8.29 -1.17 -7.32
C THR A 136 7.23 -1.12 -8.41
N ALA A 137 6.58 -2.24 -8.71
CA ALA A 137 5.43 -2.26 -9.61
C ALA A 137 4.26 -1.45 -9.03
N ILE A 138 3.94 -1.67 -7.76
CA ILE A 138 2.88 -0.93 -7.04
C ILE A 138 3.25 0.56 -6.94
N ALA A 139 4.51 0.90 -6.65
CA ALA A 139 4.98 2.29 -6.64
C ALA A 139 4.75 2.98 -7.99
N ALA A 140 5.05 2.32 -9.11
CA ALA A 140 4.81 2.87 -10.45
C ALA A 140 3.32 3.13 -10.74
N ILE A 141 2.43 2.27 -10.24
CA ILE A 141 0.98 2.47 -10.32
C ILE A 141 0.55 3.66 -9.45
N MET A 142 1.07 3.78 -8.23
CA MET A 142 0.78 4.92 -7.34
C MET A 142 1.21 6.25 -7.95
N GLU A 143 2.39 6.30 -8.59
CA GLU A 143 2.87 7.48 -9.31
C GLU A 143 1.96 7.84 -10.49
N LEU A 144 1.54 6.86 -11.28
CA LEU A 144 0.58 7.08 -12.36
C LEU A 144 -0.76 7.61 -11.83
N MET A 145 -1.27 7.02 -10.75
CA MET A 145 -2.51 7.45 -10.10
C MET A 145 -2.44 8.91 -9.63
N ASN A 146 -1.28 9.36 -9.11
CA ASN A 146 -1.09 10.76 -8.72
C ASN A 146 -1.15 11.72 -9.92
N LYS A 147 -0.71 11.29 -11.11
CA LYS A 147 -0.83 12.07 -12.35
C LYS A 147 -2.28 12.09 -12.85
N LEU A 148 -2.95 10.94 -12.87
CA LEU A 148 -4.34 10.83 -13.28
C LEU A 148 -5.28 11.67 -12.40
N ALA A 149 -5.04 11.71 -11.09
CA ALA A 149 -5.84 12.52 -10.16
C ALA A 149 -5.70 14.05 -10.38
N LYS A 150 -4.70 14.49 -11.16
CA LYS A 150 -4.47 15.90 -11.52
C LYS A 150 -4.78 16.18 -12.99
N ALA A 151 -5.19 15.16 -13.74
CA ALA A 151 -5.56 15.33 -15.13
C ALA A 151 -6.90 16.10 -15.21
N PRO A 152 -7.05 17.02 -16.18
CA PRO A 152 -8.28 17.78 -16.38
C PRO A 152 -9.47 16.89 -16.79
#